data_AF-A0A0K8Q731-F1
#
_entry.id   AF-A0A0K8Q731-F1
#
_cell.length_a   1.000
_cell.length_b   1.000
_cell.length_c   1.000
_cell.angle_alpha   90.00
_cell.angle_beta   90.00
_cell.angle_gamma   90.00
#
_symmetry.space_group_name_H-M   'P 1'
#
loop_
_entity.id
_entity.type
_entity.pdbx_description
1 polymer ?
#
loop_
_entity_poly.entity_id
_entity_poly.type
_entity_poly.pdbx_seq_one_letter_code
_entity_poly.pdbx_strand_id
1 'polypeptide(L)'
;MQSVLHAVAMVPASIPSPAWSGFDIPLPWGSLRIHAYALCILAGIIAGLWLTSVRWTKRGTPEGSLWDIAIWAIPFGIVGGRLYHVFSSPDAYFGPGFDGTGDLSLIPQIQRGGLGIWGAVVLGAFGAWIGCRRAGVKLTAFLDAAAPGLLLAQAIGRWGNYFNQELFGGPTTLPWGLQIDPNNANFPAGLPADTLFHPTFLYESLWNLVAW
;
A
#
# COMPACT_ATOMS: atom_id res chain seq x y z
N MET A 1 38.37 26.05 -31.27
CA MET A 1 38.60 25.84 -29.82
C MET A 1 37.89 26.98 -29.09
N GLN A 2 36.76 26.89 -28.40
CA GLN A 2 35.99 25.80 -27.77
C GLN A 2 34.47 26.14 -27.81
N SER A 3 33.90 26.48 -28.96
CA SER A 3 32.49 26.89 -29.08
C SER A 3 31.53 25.75 -29.47
N VAL A 4 31.87 24.51 -29.10
CA VAL A 4 31.01 23.34 -29.26
C VAL A 4 30.98 22.64 -27.90
N LEU A 5 29.78 22.28 -27.42
CA LEU A 5 29.49 21.46 -26.22
C LEU A 5 29.09 22.18 -24.92
N HIS A 6 28.16 23.14 -24.94
CA HIS A 6 27.32 23.42 -23.75
C HIS A 6 25.89 23.82 -24.15
N ALA A 7 25.17 22.91 -24.80
CA ALA A 7 23.72 23.01 -24.94
C ALA A 7 23.09 21.63 -25.23
N VAL A 8 23.62 20.56 -24.62
CA VAL A 8 22.96 19.26 -24.57
C VAL A 8 23.28 18.63 -23.20
N ALA A 9 22.66 19.15 -22.14
CA ALA A 9 22.43 18.36 -20.93
C ALA A 9 20.97 17.90 -20.97
N MET A 10 20.77 16.86 -21.77
CA MET A 10 19.69 15.88 -21.70
C MET A 10 18.86 15.94 -20.40
N VAL A 11 17.64 16.50 -20.45
CA VAL A 11 16.55 16.05 -19.57
C VAL A 11 15.76 14.97 -20.31
N PRO A 12 16.24 13.72 -20.29
CA PRO A 12 15.31 12.59 -20.29
C PRO A 12 15.80 11.54 -19.30
N ALA A 13 14.99 11.27 -18.27
CA ALA A 13 14.74 9.93 -17.73
C ALA A 13 14.21 9.95 -16.28
N SER A 14 14.29 11.06 -15.54
CA SER A 14 13.81 11.07 -14.16
C SER A 14 12.29 10.89 -14.14
N ILE A 15 11.80 10.08 -13.21
CA ILE A 15 10.37 9.86 -13.02
C ILE A 15 9.82 11.11 -12.31
N PRO A 16 8.83 11.81 -12.90
CA PRO A 16 8.30 13.03 -12.29
C PRO A 16 7.53 12.72 -11.01
N SER A 17 7.37 13.71 -10.12
CA SER A 17 6.43 13.58 -9.02
C SER A 17 5.00 13.61 -9.56
N PRO A 18 4.05 12.90 -8.92
CA PRO A 18 2.65 12.96 -9.31
C PRO A 18 2.07 14.37 -9.04
N ALA A 19 1.43 14.95 -10.04
CA ALA A 19 0.71 16.23 -9.88
C ALA A 19 -0.60 16.10 -9.06
N TRP A 20 -1.00 14.87 -8.73
CA TRP A 20 -2.31 14.55 -8.17
C TRP A 20 -2.22 13.37 -7.20
N SER A 21 -2.86 13.49 -6.03
CA SER A 21 -2.88 12.46 -4.98
C SER A 21 -4.28 12.02 -4.56
N GLY A 22 -5.33 12.58 -5.16
CA GLY A 22 -6.72 12.33 -4.78
C GLY A 22 -7.69 13.40 -5.26
N PHE A 23 -8.98 13.12 -5.23
CA PHE A 23 -10.04 14.08 -5.55
C PHE A 23 -11.00 14.22 -4.38
N ASP A 24 -11.62 15.39 -4.27
CA ASP A 24 -12.61 15.70 -3.25
C ASP A 24 -14.00 15.60 -3.85
N ILE A 25 -14.88 14.85 -3.18
CA ILE A 25 -16.30 14.79 -3.50
C ILE A 25 -17.03 15.72 -2.52
N PRO A 26 -17.65 16.83 -2.99
CA PRO A 26 -18.45 17.68 -2.13
C PRO A 26 -19.74 16.97 -1.73
N LEU A 27 -20.03 16.94 -0.43
CA LEU A 27 -21.23 16.37 0.16
C LEU A 27 -21.98 17.44 0.98
N PRO A 28 -23.30 17.31 1.22
CA PRO A 28 -24.06 18.28 2.01
C PRO A 28 -23.53 18.52 3.44
N TRP A 29 -22.78 17.56 3.98
CA TRP A 29 -22.23 17.56 5.33
C TRP A 29 -20.69 17.64 5.38
N GLY A 30 -20.02 17.95 4.27
CA GLY A 30 -18.55 18.10 4.24
C GLY A 30 -17.91 17.71 2.90
N SER A 31 -16.59 17.51 2.89
CA SER A 31 -15.85 16.98 1.73
C SER A 31 -15.35 15.56 2.03
N LEU A 32 -15.54 14.64 1.08
CA LEU A 32 -14.94 13.32 1.12
C LEU A 32 -13.74 13.27 0.17
N ARG A 33 -12.53 13.25 0.72
CA ARG A 33 -11.30 13.06 -0.05
C ARG A 33 -11.12 11.57 -0.38
N ILE A 34 -11.08 11.25 -1.67
CA ILE A 34 -10.68 9.94 -2.17
C ILE A 34 -9.21 10.00 -2.55
N HIS A 35 -8.40 9.24 -1.84
CA HIS A 35 -6.96 9.18 -2.09
C HIS A 35 -6.62 8.20 -3.23
N ALA A 36 -5.68 8.60 -4.08
CA ALA A 36 -5.16 7.77 -5.16
C ALA A 36 -4.58 6.44 -4.63
N TYR A 37 -3.87 6.48 -3.50
CA TYR A 37 -3.31 5.27 -2.89
C TYR A 37 -4.40 4.27 -2.50
N ALA A 38 -5.56 4.74 -2.04
CA ALA A 38 -6.67 3.87 -1.67
C ALA A 38 -7.26 3.16 -2.90
N LEU A 39 -7.30 3.86 -4.04
CA LEU A 39 -7.70 3.27 -5.33
C LEU A 39 -6.70 2.21 -5.79
N CYS A 40 -5.39 2.46 -5.65
CA CYS A 40 -4.35 1.47 -5.95
C CYS A 40 -4.47 0.23 -5.06
N ILE A 41 -4.71 0.40 -3.75
CA ILE A 41 -4.92 -0.74 -2.83
C ILE A 41 -6.17 -1.52 -3.23
N LEU A 42 -7.28 -0.85 -3.52
CA LEU A 42 -8.52 -1.51 -3.94
C LEU A 42 -8.33 -2.28 -5.24
N ALA A 43 -7.66 -1.68 -6.23
CA ALA A 43 -7.32 -2.34 -7.49
C ALA A 43 -6.41 -3.56 -7.25
N GLY A 44 -5.44 -3.45 -6.34
CA GLY A 44 -4.58 -4.55 -5.93
C GLY A 44 -5.37 -5.70 -5.29
N ILE A 45 -6.30 -5.40 -4.38
CA ILE A 45 -7.19 -6.40 -3.76
C ILE A 45 -8.02 -7.12 -4.84
N ILE A 46 -8.63 -6.38 -5.76
CA ILE A 46 -9.45 -6.94 -6.84
C ILE A 46 -8.60 -7.85 -7.74
N ALA A 47 -7.42 -7.39 -8.17
CA ALA A 47 -6.53 -8.16 -9.02
C ALA A 47 -5.98 -9.41 -8.31
N GLY A 48 -5.63 -9.29 -7.03
CA GLY A 48 -5.17 -10.40 -6.21
C GLY A 48 -6.24 -11.46 -5.99
N LEU A 49 -7.47 -11.05 -5.69
CA LEU A 49 -8.62 -11.97 -5.57
C LEU A 49 -8.97 -12.61 -6.90
N TRP A 50 -8.93 -11.85 -8.01
CA TRP A 50 -9.16 -12.39 -9.35
C TRP A 50 -8.14 -13.46 -9.72
N LEU A 51 -6.84 -13.19 -9.57
CA LEU A 51 -5.79 -14.16 -9.87
C LEU A 51 -5.87 -15.39 -8.95
N THR A 52 -6.14 -15.15 -7.66
CA THR A 52 -6.39 -16.23 -6.69
C THR A 52 -7.58 -17.08 -7.14
N SER A 53 -8.69 -16.47 -7.57
CA SER A 53 -9.89 -17.16 -8.07
C SER A 53 -9.58 -18.05 -9.26
N VAL A 54 -8.86 -17.53 -10.27
CA VAL A 54 -8.44 -18.30 -11.45
C VAL A 54 -7.63 -19.53 -11.04
N ARG A 55 -6.70 -19.39 -10.08
CA ARG A 55 -5.86 -20.49 -9.59
C ARG A 55 -6.63 -21.45 -8.68
N TRP A 56 -7.57 -20.93 -7.91
CA TRP A 56 -8.39 -21.66 -6.96
C TRP A 56 -9.38 -22.58 -7.68
N THR A 57 -10.15 -22.04 -8.63
CA THR A 57 -11.10 -22.81 -9.45
C THR A 57 -10.40 -23.92 -10.25
N LYS A 58 -9.19 -23.67 -10.77
CA LYS A 58 -8.39 -24.71 -11.45
C LYS A 58 -8.04 -25.92 -10.57
N ARG A 59 -8.12 -25.79 -9.25
CA ARG A 59 -7.87 -26.87 -8.28
C ARG A 59 -9.12 -27.69 -7.95
N GLY A 60 -10.27 -27.39 -8.56
CA GLY A 60 -11.52 -28.12 -8.29
C GLY A 60 -12.07 -27.87 -6.88
N THR A 61 -11.76 -26.73 -6.29
CA THR A 61 -12.24 -26.34 -4.96
C THR A 61 -13.72 -25.96 -5.01
N PRO A 62 -14.45 -26.06 -3.87
CA PRO A 62 -15.87 -25.70 -3.83
C PRO A 62 -16.12 -24.29 -4.37
N GLU A 63 -17.16 -24.14 -5.19
CA GLU A 63 -17.57 -22.82 -5.69
C GLU A 63 -17.92 -21.89 -4.52
N GLY A 64 -17.61 -20.60 -4.64
CA GLY A 64 -17.85 -19.63 -3.57
C GLY A 64 -16.85 -19.67 -2.40
N SER A 65 -16.11 -20.77 -2.21
CA SER A 65 -15.19 -20.92 -1.06
C SER A 65 -14.12 -19.83 -0.96
N LEU A 66 -13.68 -19.25 -2.08
CA LEU A 66 -12.77 -18.09 -2.05
C LEU A 66 -13.43 -16.88 -1.38
N TRP A 67 -14.68 -16.59 -1.69
CA TRP A 67 -15.42 -15.47 -1.12
C TRP A 67 -15.76 -15.73 0.35
N ASP A 68 -16.07 -16.98 0.70
CA ASP A 68 -16.19 -17.42 2.08
C ASP A 68 -14.90 -17.25 2.86
N ILE A 69 -13.73 -17.30 2.22
CA ILE A 69 -12.45 -17.00 2.86
C ILE A 69 -12.22 -15.49 2.96
N ALA A 70 -12.47 -14.76 1.87
CA ALA A 70 -12.24 -13.32 1.78
C ALA A 70 -13.07 -12.51 2.79
N ILE A 71 -14.32 -12.91 3.03
CA ILE A 71 -15.22 -12.25 4.00
C ILE A 71 -14.71 -12.32 5.44
N TRP A 72 -13.86 -13.30 5.77
CA TRP A 72 -13.17 -13.36 7.06
C TRP A 72 -11.79 -12.72 6.99
N ALA A 73 -11.01 -13.00 5.96
CA ALA A 73 -9.62 -12.54 5.85
C ALA A 73 -9.51 -11.00 5.79
N ILE A 74 -10.34 -10.33 4.98
CA ILE A 74 -10.23 -8.88 4.75
C ILE A 74 -10.62 -8.07 6.00
N PRO A 75 -11.79 -8.29 6.65
CA PRO A 75 -12.15 -7.53 7.84
C PRO A 75 -11.18 -7.77 9.00
N PHE A 76 -10.73 -9.01 9.20
CA PHE A 76 -9.73 -9.31 10.23
C PHE A 76 -8.40 -8.63 9.92
N GLY A 77 -7.98 -8.56 8.65
CA GLY A 77 -6.81 -7.80 8.25
C GLY A 77 -6.91 -6.32 8.58
N ILE A 78 -8.07 -5.69 8.31
CA ILE A 78 -8.30 -4.27 8.65
C ILE A 78 -8.25 -4.06 10.17
N VAL A 79 -8.97 -4.89 10.93
CA VAL A 79 -8.97 -4.84 12.40
C VAL A 79 -7.56 -5.01 12.95
N GLY A 80 -6.82 -6.01 12.46
CA GLY A 80 -5.46 -6.26 12.92
C GLY A 80 -4.50 -5.17 12.57
N GLY A 81 -4.59 -4.61 11.37
CA GLY A 81 -3.78 -3.46 10.99
C GLY A 81 -4.01 -2.29 11.93
N ARG A 82 -5.26 -2.06 12.31
CA ARG A 82 -5.59 -0.99 13.26
C ARG A 82 -5.04 -1.27 14.66
N LEU A 83 -5.26 -2.48 15.19
CA LEU A 83 -4.76 -2.87 16.51
C LEU A 83 -3.24 -2.77 16.60
N TYR A 84 -2.53 -3.20 15.56
CA TYR A 84 -1.07 -3.07 15.53
C TYR A 84 -0.64 -1.62 15.52
N HIS A 85 -1.30 -0.75 14.76
CA HIS A 85 -0.95 0.68 14.74
C HIS A 85 -1.18 1.35 16.10
N VAL A 86 -2.26 0.99 16.80
CA VAL A 86 -2.51 1.46 18.18
C VAL A 86 -1.41 1.01 19.12
N PHE A 87 -0.95 -0.22 18.97
CA PHE A 87 0.14 -0.77 19.79
C PHE A 87 1.51 -0.15 19.46
N SER A 88 1.82 0.08 18.18
CA SER A 88 3.12 0.59 17.74
C SER A 88 3.26 2.10 17.93
N SER A 89 2.14 2.83 17.98
CA SER A 89 2.10 4.29 18.09
C SER A 89 1.15 4.74 19.23
N PRO A 90 1.39 4.31 20.48
CA PRO A 90 0.44 4.51 21.58
C PRO A 90 0.20 6.00 21.89
N ASP A 91 1.22 6.84 21.79
CA ASP A 91 1.10 8.28 22.07
C ASP A 91 0.05 8.97 21.18
N ALA A 92 -0.18 8.47 19.96
CA ALA A 92 -1.20 9.00 19.05
C ALA A 92 -2.65 8.78 19.54
N TYR A 93 -2.85 7.90 20.52
CA TYR A 93 -4.17 7.53 21.06
C TYR A 93 -4.30 7.84 22.55
N PHE A 94 -3.23 7.65 23.30
CA PHE A 94 -3.23 7.76 24.76
C PHE A 94 -2.60 9.07 25.28
N GLY A 95 -2.05 9.90 24.38
CA GLY A 95 -1.32 11.11 24.72
C GLY A 95 0.15 10.82 25.03
N PRO A 96 1.04 11.81 24.88
CA PRO A 96 2.48 11.62 25.13
C PRO A 96 2.74 11.08 26.54
N GLY A 97 3.35 9.90 26.63
CA GLY A 97 3.69 9.31 27.93
C GLY A 97 2.48 8.99 28.81
N PHE A 98 1.29 8.79 28.22
CA PHE A 98 0.05 8.48 28.94
C PHE A 98 -0.38 9.57 29.94
N ASP A 99 -0.14 10.84 29.60
CA ASP A 99 -0.47 12.01 30.41
C ASP A 99 -1.99 12.27 30.60
N GLY A 100 -2.84 11.45 29.99
CA GLY A 100 -4.29 11.56 30.06
C GLY A 100 -4.91 12.51 29.03
N THR A 101 -4.11 13.07 28.12
CA THR A 101 -4.59 13.94 27.02
C THR A 101 -5.03 13.16 25.77
N GLY A 102 -4.90 11.82 25.80
CA GLY A 102 -5.25 10.95 24.70
C GLY A 102 -6.73 10.99 24.29
N ASP A 103 -6.98 10.68 23.02
CA ASP A 103 -8.32 10.52 22.45
C ASP A 103 -8.52 9.09 21.92
N LEU A 104 -9.16 8.26 22.76
CA LEU A 104 -9.49 6.87 22.41
C LEU A 104 -10.51 6.77 21.27
N SER A 105 -11.28 7.83 20.99
CA SER A 105 -12.23 7.84 19.89
C SER A 105 -11.53 7.73 18.54
N LEU A 106 -10.22 8.01 18.48
CA LEU A 106 -9.41 7.84 17.28
C LEU A 106 -9.25 6.36 16.92
N ILE A 107 -9.28 5.42 17.87
CA ILE A 107 -9.03 3.99 17.64
C ILE A 107 -9.92 3.39 16.53
N PRO A 108 -11.25 3.55 16.50
CA PRO A 108 -12.07 3.01 15.42
C PRO A 108 -11.98 3.79 14.09
N GLN A 109 -11.36 4.98 14.08
CA GLN A 109 -11.36 5.88 12.92
C GLN A 109 -10.31 5.51 11.87
N ILE A 110 -10.49 4.38 11.19
CA ILE A 110 -9.59 3.86 10.15
C ILE A 110 -9.45 4.79 8.94
N GLN A 111 -10.45 5.64 8.68
CA GLN A 111 -10.45 6.65 7.62
C GLN A 111 -9.38 7.75 7.83
N ARG A 112 -8.86 7.89 9.06
CA ARG A 112 -7.75 8.81 9.36
C ARG A 112 -6.37 8.21 9.06
N GLY A 113 -6.33 7.03 8.42
CA GLY A 113 -5.10 6.27 8.23
C GLY A 113 -4.68 5.52 9.50
N GLY A 114 -3.44 5.01 9.51
CA GLY A 114 -2.88 4.26 10.63
C GLY A 114 -3.30 2.79 10.66
N LEU A 115 -2.82 2.04 9.66
CA LEU A 115 -2.92 0.58 9.60
C LEU A 115 -1.51 -0.01 9.49
N GLY A 116 -1.14 -0.87 10.43
CA GLY A 116 0.13 -1.56 10.42
C GLY A 116 0.07 -2.88 9.65
N ILE A 117 0.99 -3.08 8.70
CA ILE A 117 0.98 -4.27 7.84
C ILE A 117 1.11 -5.57 8.62
N TRP A 118 1.92 -5.61 9.68
CA TRP A 118 2.13 -6.82 10.49
C TRP A 118 0.86 -7.28 11.20
N GLY A 119 0.08 -6.34 11.74
CA GLY A 119 -1.22 -6.65 12.31
C GLY A 119 -2.19 -7.18 11.25
N ALA A 120 -2.20 -6.56 10.07
CA ALA A 120 -3.04 -6.97 8.97
C ALA A 120 -2.70 -8.37 8.44
N VAL A 121 -1.41 -8.71 8.36
CA VAL A 121 -0.94 -10.05 7.96
C VAL A 121 -1.35 -11.11 8.97
N VAL A 122 -1.10 -10.87 10.27
CA VAL A 122 -1.39 -11.86 11.32
C VAL A 122 -2.88 -12.13 11.44
N LEU A 123 -3.70 -11.09 11.60
CA LEU A 123 -5.14 -11.28 11.75
C LEU A 123 -5.81 -11.61 10.42
N GLY A 124 -5.30 -11.12 9.28
CA GLY A 124 -5.77 -11.54 7.96
C GLY A 124 -5.57 -13.04 7.72
N ALA A 125 -4.41 -13.59 8.08
CA ALA A 125 -4.15 -15.03 8.03
C ALA A 125 -5.05 -15.82 8.99
N PHE A 126 -5.32 -15.28 10.18
CA PHE A 126 -6.27 -15.87 11.13
C PHE A 126 -7.71 -15.87 10.57
N GLY A 127 -8.15 -14.77 9.95
CA GLY A 127 -9.43 -14.70 9.25
C GLY A 127 -9.50 -15.70 8.09
N ALA A 128 -8.43 -15.82 7.30
CA ALA A 128 -8.35 -16.81 6.23
C ALA A 128 -8.45 -18.25 6.76
N TRP A 129 -7.82 -18.54 7.91
CA TRP A 129 -7.94 -19.83 8.59
C TRP A 129 -9.39 -20.14 9.00
N ILE A 130 -10.10 -19.18 9.60
CA ILE A 130 -11.53 -19.32 9.93
C ILE A 130 -12.34 -19.60 8.66
N GLY A 131 -12.14 -18.81 7.61
CA GLY A 131 -12.83 -18.97 6.33
C GLY A 131 -12.58 -20.35 5.70
N CYS A 132 -11.32 -20.81 5.70
CA CYS A 132 -10.96 -22.14 5.19
C CYS A 132 -11.65 -23.25 5.98
N ARG A 133 -11.70 -23.14 7.32
CA ARG A 133 -12.39 -24.11 8.19
C ARG A 133 -13.89 -24.17 7.89
N ARG A 134 -14.52 -23.02 7.65
CA ARG A 134 -15.96 -22.94 7.34
C ARG A 134 -16.28 -23.46 5.95
N ALA A 135 -15.40 -23.23 4.98
CA ALA A 135 -15.55 -23.73 3.61
C ALA A 135 -15.08 -25.18 3.42
N GLY A 136 -14.57 -25.85 4.46
CA GLY A 136 -14.12 -27.24 4.39
C GLY A 136 -12.85 -27.45 3.56
N VAL A 137 -12.00 -26.41 3.43
CA VAL A 137 -10.79 -26.43 2.60
C VAL A 137 -9.52 -26.29 3.44
N LYS A 138 -8.39 -26.74 2.88
CA LYS A 138 -7.08 -26.63 3.55
C LYS A 138 -6.53 -25.22 3.41
N LEU A 139 -6.15 -24.61 4.54
CA LEU A 139 -5.48 -23.30 4.55
C LEU A 139 -4.22 -23.29 3.69
N THR A 140 -3.40 -24.34 3.74
CA THR A 140 -2.17 -24.43 2.93
C THR A 140 -2.46 -24.42 1.43
N ALA A 141 -3.53 -25.09 1.01
CA ALA A 141 -3.95 -25.04 -0.40
C ALA A 141 -4.40 -23.63 -0.79
N PHE A 142 -5.11 -22.92 0.09
CA PHE A 142 -5.52 -21.54 -0.12
C PHE A 142 -4.31 -20.60 -0.22
N LEU A 143 -3.36 -20.68 0.72
CA LEU A 143 -2.15 -19.85 0.73
C LEU A 143 -1.31 -20.06 -0.54
N ASP A 144 -1.16 -21.30 -1.00
CA ASP A 144 -0.45 -21.63 -2.24
C ASP A 144 -1.17 -21.11 -3.51
N ALA A 145 -2.50 -21.10 -3.50
CA ALA A 145 -3.27 -20.47 -4.58
C ALA A 145 -3.19 -18.94 -4.54
N ALA A 146 -3.20 -18.35 -3.34
CA ALA A 146 -3.24 -16.92 -3.10
C ALA A 146 -1.87 -16.23 -3.23
N ALA A 147 -0.76 -16.94 -3.06
CA ALA A 147 0.58 -16.35 -3.05
C ALA A 147 0.89 -15.49 -4.31
N PRO A 148 0.62 -15.94 -5.55
CA PRO A 148 0.80 -15.07 -6.72
C PRO A 148 -0.18 -13.89 -6.76
N GLY A 149 -1.41 -14.09 -6.26
CA GLY A 149 -2.38 -13.01 -6.10
C GLY A 149 -1.90 -11.93 -5.13
N LEU A 150 -1.23 -12.31 -4.05
CA LEU A 150 -0.62 -11.38 -3.09
C LEU A 150 0.51 -10.57 -3.71
N LEU A 151 1.39 -11.20 -4.51
CA LEU A 151 2.46 -10.50 -5.23
C LEU A 151 1.87 -9.51 -6.24
N LEU A 152 0.84 -9.90 -6.99
CA LEU A 152 0.15 -8.99 -7.92
C LEU A 152 -0.50 -7.82 -7.18
N ALA A 153 -1.17 -8.09 -6.06
CA ALA A 153 -1.77 -7.05 -5.23
C ALA A 153 -0.71 -6.06 -4.72
N GLN A 154 0.44 -6.57 -4.26
CA GLN A 154 1.56 -5.75 -3.82
C GLN A 154 2.14 -4.91 -4.97
N ALA A 155 2.32 -5.51 -6.15
CA ALA A 155 2.84 -4.83 -7.32
C ALA A 155 1.99 -3.61 -7.71
N ILE A 156 0.67 -3.75 -7.65
CA ILE A 156 -0.29 -2.66 -7.90
C ILE A 156 -0.31 -1.67 -6.73
N GLY A 157 -0.32 -2.18 -5.49
CA GLY A 157 -0.35 -1.36 -4.28
C GLY A 157 0.81 -0.39 -4.16
N ARG A 158 2.01 -0.78 -4.64
CA ARG A 158 3.20 0.09 -4.66
C ARG A 158 3.00 1.39 -5.44
N TRP A 159 2.14 1.41 -6.46
CA TRP A 159 1.79 2.65 -7.16
C TRP A 159 1.06 3.66 -6.27
N GLY A 160 0.42 3.20 -5.20
CA GLY A 160 -0.13 4.09 -4.19
C GLY A 160 0.96 4.91 -3.48
N ASN A 161 2.14 4.33 -3.24
CA ASN A 161 3.28 5.04 -2.64
C ASN A 161 3.83 6.12 -3.58
N TYR A 162 3.81 5.86 -4.89
CA TYR A 162 4.15 6.87 -5.89
C TYR A 162 3.21 8.07 -5.79
N PHE A 163 1.88 7.86 -5.85
CA PHE A 163 0.91 8.95 -5.74
C PHE A 163 0.93 9.67 -4.39
N ASN A 164 1.22 8.97 -3.30
CA ASN A 164 1.34 9.55 -1.96
C ASN A 164 2.73 10.17 -1.71
N GLN A 165 3.68 10.00 -2.63
CA GLN A 165 5.07 10.43 -2.52
C GLN A 165 5.70 9.98 -1.20
N GLU A 166 5.63 8.68 -0.92
CA GLU A 166 6.15 8.06 0.30
C GLU A 166 6.95 6.79 -0.02
N LEU A 167 7.66 6.27 0.98
CA LEU A 167 8.43 5.02 0.90
C LEU A 167 9.41 4.94 -0.29
N PHE A 168 9.89 6.08 -0.79
CA PHE A 168 10.97 6.16 -1.78
C PHE A 168 12.33 5.82 -1.14
N GLY A 169 13.30 5.46 -1.97
CA GLY A 169 14.64 5.06 -1.50
C GLY A 169 15.55 6.26 -1.22
N GLY A 170 16.83 5.99 -0.97
CA GLY A 170 17.82 7.04 -0.73
C GLY A 170 18.07 7.96 -1.94
N PRO A 171 18.77 9.09 -1.74
CA PRO A 171 19.20 9.97 -2.82
C PRO A 171 19.98 9.22 -3.90
N THR A 172 19.78 9.60 -5.17
CA THR A 172 20.40 8.93 -6.31
C THR A 172 20.78 9.91 -7.41
N THR A 173 21.80 9.56 -8.19
CA THR A 173 22.22 10.30 -9.40
C THR A 173 21.87 9.54 -10.68
N LEU A 174 21.15 8.42 -10.56
CA LEU A 174 20.75 7.60 -11.70
C LEU A 174 19.75 8.33 -12.59
N PRO A 175 19.77 8.08 -13.91
CA PRO A 175 18.93 8.82 -14.84
C PRO A 175 17.43 8.57 -14.61
N TRP A 176 17.03 7.42 -14.06
CA TRP A 176 15.64 7.10 -13.70
C TRP A 176 15.26 7.45 -12.25
N GLY A 177 15.99 8.36 -11.61
CA GLY A 177 15.66 8.84 -10.28
C GLY A 177 14.24 9.43 -10.20
N LEU A 178 13.58 9.23 -9.06
CA LEU A 178 12.25 9.75 -8.74
C LEU A 178 12.35 11.15 -8.18
N GLN A 179 11.59 12.06 -8.76
CA GLN A 179 11.33 13.38 -8.20
C GLN A 179 10.28 13.29 -7.10
N ILE A 180 10.52 13.96 -5.98
CA ILE A 180 9.57 14.18 -4.91
C ILE A 180 9.35 15.68 -4.80
N ASP A 181 8.11 16.12 -4.66
CA ASP A 181 7.77 17.52 -4.46
C ASP A 181 8.46 18.03 -3.17
N PRO A 182 9.33 19.05 -3.25
CA PRO A 182 10.01 19.62 -2.09
C PRO A 182 9.08 20.16 -1.01
N ASN A 183 7.81 20.45 -1.36
CA ASN A 183 6.79 20.91 -0.42
C ASN A 183 5.97 19.76 0.18
N ASN A 184 6.22 18.51 -0.23
CA ASN A 184 5.55 17.36 0.36
C ASN A 184 6.05 17.12 1.80
N ALA A 185 5.14 16.78 2.70
CA ALA A 185 5.47 16.50 4.10
C ALA A 185 6.48 15.34 4.28
N ASN A 186 6.58 14.45 3.31
CA ASN A 186 7.52 13.33 3.30
C ASN A 186 8.91 13.70 2.75
N PHE A 187 9.11 14.89 2.18
CA PHE A 187 10.41 15.30 1.65
C PHE A 187 11.43 15.45 2.80
N PRO A 188 12.62 14.81 2.74
CA PRO A 188 13.56 14.86 3.85
C PRO A 188 14.11 16.27 4.07
N ALA A 189 14.03 16.75 5.31
CA ALA A 189 14.53 18.08 5.68
C ALA A 189 16.05 18.20 5.43
N GLY A 190 16.47 19.34 4.89
CA GLY A 190 17.89 19.67 4.67
C GLY A 190 18.48 19.17 3.34
N LEU A 191 17.68 18.54 2.47
CA LEU A 191 18.12 18.15 1.13
C LEU A 191 17.79 19.23 0.07
N PRO A 192 18.62 19.38 -0.99
CA PRO A 192 18.31 20.24 -2.14
C PRO A 192 16.99 19.86 -2.81
N ALA A 193 16.22 20.85 -3.26
CA ALA A 193 14.91 20.66 -3.89
C ALA A 193 14.95 19.83 -5.20
N ASP A 194 16.10 19.74 -5.85
CA ASP A 194 16.35 18.97 -7.07
C ASP A 194 16.87 17.54 -6.79
N THR A 195 16.90 17.12 -5.52
CA THR A 195 17.33 15.77 -5.14
C THR A 195 16.42 14.71 -5.75
N LEU A 196 17.01 13.76 -6.46
CA LEU A 196 16.33 12.57 -6.96
C LEU A 196 16.47 11.41 -5.97
N PHE A 197 15.47 10.54 -5.90
CA PHE A 197 15.45 9.38 -5.02
C PHE A 197 15.34 8.07 -5.82
N HIS A 198 15.76 6.96 -5.23
CA HIS A 198 15.51 5.65 -5.84
C HIS A 198 13.99 5.36 -5.89
N PRO A 199 13.40 5.06 -7.08
CA PRO A 199 11.99 4.68 -7.21
C PRO A 199 11.73 3.25 -6.70
N THR A 200 11.82 3.03 -5.39
CA THR A 200 11.54 1.75 -4.71
C THR A 200 10.16 1.22 -5.06
N PHE A 201 9.14 2.08 -5.22
CA PHE A 201 7.82 1.67 -5.68
C PHE A 201 7.88 0.90 -7.00
N LEU A 202 8.70 1.36 -7.95
CA LEU A 202 8.85 0.76 -9.27
C LEU A 202 9.69 -0.51 -9.19
N TYR A 203 10.81 -0.45 -8.46
CA TYR A 203 11.68 -1.63 -8.26
C TYR A 203 10.91 -2.79 -7.65
N GLU A 204 10.14 -2.52 -6.59
CA GLU A 204 9.33 -3.53 -5.93
C GLU A 204 8.13 -3.97 -6.77
N SER A 205 7.49 -3.05 -7.50
CA SER A 205 6.39 -3.41 -8.41
C SER A 205 6.87 -4.39 -9.48
N LEU A 206 8.00 -4.10 -10.12
CA LEU A 206 8.60 -4.97 -11.13
C LEU A 206 9.07 -6.30 -10.53
N TRP A 207 9.73 -6.27 -9.37
CA TRP A 207 10.14 -7.49 -8.67
C TRP A 207 8.96 -8.43 -8.40
N ASN A 208 7.86 -7.90 -7.86
CA ASN A 208 6.68 -8.69 -7.56
C ASN A 208 6.01 -9.26 -8.83
N LEU A 209 6.10 -8.56 -9.97
CA LEU A 209 5.57 -9.04 -11.25
C LEU A 209 6.41 -10.15 -11.88
N VAL A 210 7.69 -10.28 -11.53
CA VAL A 210 8.58 -11.33 -12.09
C VAL A 210 8.83 -12.50 -11.13
N ALA A 211 8.48 -12.37 -9.85
CA ALA A 211 8.87 -13.31 -8.79
C ALA A 211 7.98 -14.57 -8.65
N TRP A 212 7.38 -15.10 -9.71
CA TRP A 212 6.40 -16.19 -9.62
C TRP A 212 6.33 -17.10 -10.85
#